data_AF-A0A529XEM6-F1
#
_entry.id   AF-A0A529XEM6-F1
#
_cell.length_a   1.000
_cell.length_b   1.000
_cell.length_c   1.000
_cell.angle_alpha   90.00
_cell.angle_beta   90.00
_cell.angle_gamma   90.00
#
_symmetry.space_group_name_H-M   'P 1'
#
loop_
_entity.id
_entity.type
_entity.pdbx_description
1 polymer ?
#
loop_
_entity_poly.entity_id
_entity_poly.type
_entity_poly.pdbx_seq_one_letter_code
_entity_poly.pdbx_strand_id
1 'polypeptide(L)' 'QYDGSKTVLKKVPLKAVAGKTRHMPDDFMQPDANQLSEAGMAYLKRLVPEKYKVGKPFV' A
#
# COMPACT_ATOMS: atom_id res chain seq x y z
N GLN A 1 -1.47 -7.48 -8.53
CA GLN A 1 -0.16 -6.81 -8.70
C GLN A 1 -0.40 -5.35 -9.09
N TYR A 2 0.46 -4.40 -8.69
CA TYR A 2 0.40 -3.03 -9.22
C TYR A 2 1.09 -2.98 -10.57
N ASP A 3 0.44 -2.41 -11.60
CA ASP A 3 1.00 -2.28 -12.95
C ASP A 3 1.67 -0.91 -13.19
N GLY A 4 1.77 -0.06 -12.16
CA GLY A 4 2.21 1.33 -12.27
C GLY A 4 1.04 2.34 -12.32
N SER A 5 -0.19 1.87 -12.50
CA SER A 5 -1.39 2.70 -12.53
C SER A 5 -2.49 2.18 -11.59
N LYS A 6 -2.75 0.86 -11.59
CA LYS A 6 -3.84 0.23 -10.83
C LYS A 6 -3.45 -1.18 -10.36
N THR A 7 -4.24 -1.70 -9.42
CA THR A 7 -4.10 -3.09 -8.97
C THR A 7 -4.85 -4.01 -9.93
N VAL A 8 -4.14 -4.94 -10.55
CA VAL A 8 -4.70 -5.94 -11.47
C VAL A 8 -4.58 -7.36 -10.92
N LEU A 9 -5.49 -8.24 -11.34
CA LEU A 9 -5.41 -9.67 -11.06
C LEU A 9 -4.31 -10.30 -11.91
N LYS A 10 -3.50 -11.19 -11.31
CA LYS A 10 -2.43 -11.90 -12.02
C LYS A 10 -2.32 -13.33 -11.51
N LYS A 11 -2.17 -14.28 -12.43
CA LYS A 11 -1.89 -15.69 -12.11
C LYS A 11 -0.43 -15.83 -11.67
N VAL A 12 -0.20 -16.45 -10.53
CA VAL A 12 1.14 -16.71 -9.98
C VAL A 12 1.31 -18.20 -9.64
N PRO A 13 2.50 -18.81 -9.86
CA PRO A 13 2.74 -20.20 -9.48
C PRO A 13 2.67 -20.42 -7.96
N LEU A 14 2.17 -21.57 -7.52
CA LEU A 14 2.07 -21.92 -6.08
C LEU A 14 3.44 -21.89 -5.37
N LYS A 15 4.50 -22.34 -6.03
CA LYS A 15 5.88 -22.28 -5.51
C LYS A 15 6.37 -20.86 -5.19
N ALA A 16 5.72 -19.84 -5.76
CA ALA A 16 6.08 -18.44 -5.52
C ALA A 16 5.44 -17.87 -4.24
N VAL A 17 4.48 -18.57 -3.63
CA VAL A 17 3.75 -18.12 -2.43
C VAL A 17 3.83 -19.11 -1.26
N ALA A 18 3.91 -20.42 -1.55
CA ALA A 18 3.92 -21.46 -0.52
C ALA A 18 5.12 -21.31 0.43
N GLY A 19 4.83 -21.16 1.72
CA GLY A 19 5.85 -21.04 2.78
C GLY A 19 6.65 -19.74 2.78
N LYS A 20 6.21 -18.70 2.06
CA LYS A 20 6.94 -17.42 1.98
C LYS A 20 6.25 -16.32 2.77
N THR A 21 7.01 -15.67 3.65
CA THR A 21 6.60 -14.45 4.34
C THR A 21 7.10 -13.24 3.56
N ARG A 22 6.21 -12.29 3.27
CA ARG A 22 6.61 -10.99 2.71
C ARG A 22 6.91 -10.04 3.86
N HIS A 23 8.18 -9.73 4.05
CA HIS A 23 8.60 -8.69 5.00
C HIS A 23 8.22 -7.30 4.48
N MET A 24 8.02 -6.37 5.41
CA MET A 24 7.92 -4.96 5.07
C MET A 24 9.25 -4.53 4.41
N PRO A 25 9.22 -3.84 3.26
CA PRO A 25 10.43 -3.32 2.65
C PRO A 25 11.16 -2.35 3.58
N ASP A 26 12.49 -2.36 3.56
CA ASP A 26 13.31 -1.52 4.45
C ASP A 26 13.12 -0.01 4.18
N ASP A 27 12.74 0.34 2.95
CA ASP A 27 12.51 1.72 2.52
C ASP A 27 11.10 2.25 2.87
N PHE A 28 10.26 1.47 3.57
CA PHE A 28 8.92 1.91 3.97
C PHE A 28 8.91 2.76 5.24
N MET A 29 10.00 2.77 6.00
CA MET A 29 10.16 3.56 7.22
C MET A 29 11.20 4.66 7.02
N GLN A 30 11.03 5.77 7.72
CA GLN A 30 12.12 6.72 7.88
C GLN A 30 13.20 6.09 8.78
N PRO A 31 14.50 6.27 8.48
CA PRO A 31 15.57 5.60 9.22
C PRO A 31 15.65 6.04 10.69
N ASP A 32 15.36 7.31 10.97
CA ASP A 32 15.57 7.93 12.28
C ASP A 32 14.25 8.30 12.99
N ALA A 33 13.11 7.82 12.48
CA ALA A 33 11.80 8.13 13.04
C ALA A 33 10.86 6.93 12.98
N ASN A 34 9.99 6.82 13.98
CA ASN A 34 8.88 5.86 13.95
C ASN A 34 7.74 6.36 13.05
N GLN A 35 8.05 6.57 11.77
CA GLN A 35 7.15 7.12 10.77
C GLN A 35 7.35 6.45 9.41
N LEU A 36 6.29 6.40 8.61
CA LEU A 36 6.36 5.89 7.24
C LEU A 36 7.12 6.87 6.34
N SER A 37 7.88 6.31 5.40
CA SER A 37 8.46 7.04 4.29
C SER A 37 7.37 7.39 3.25
N GLU A 38 7.74 8.20 2.26
CA GLU A 38 6.88 8.47 1.11
C GLU A 38 6.54 7.20 0.33
N ALA A 39 7.50 6.27 0.18
CA ALA A 39 7.29 4.99 -0.49
C ALA A 39 6.29 4.12 0.26
N GLY A 40 6.42 4.03 1.59
CA GLY A 40 5.48 3.33 2.45
C GLY A 40 4.08 3.93 2.37
N MET A 41 3.97 5.26 2.41
CA MET A 41 2.68 5.94 2.28
C MET A 41 2.04 5.78 0.90
N ALA A 42 2.82 5.87 -0.18
CA ALA A 42 2.33 5.66 -1.54
C ALA A 42 1.75 4.25 -1.71
N TYR A 43 2.41 3.24 -1.13
CA TYR A 43 1.90 1.87 -1.13
C TYR A 43 0.55 1.75 -0.41
N LEU A 44 0.42 2.29 0.79
CA LEU A 44 -0.81 2.20 1.59
C LEU A 44 -1.98 3.00 1.00
N LYS A 45 -1.72 4.19 0.46
CA LYS A 45 -2.74 5.03 -0.20
C LYS A 45 -3.42 4.32 -1.38
N ARG A 46 -2.72 3.40 -2.05
CA ARG A 46 -3.32 2.58 -3.11
C ARG A 46 -4.27 1.50 -2.60
N LEU A 47 -4.08 1.06 -1.35
CA LEU A 47 -4.85 -0.05 -0.77
C LEU A 47 -6.08 0.43 0.00
N VAL A 48 -6.01 1.62 0.57
CA VAL A 48 -7.05 2.18 1.43
C VAL A 48 -7.79 3.28 0.69
N PRO A 49 -9.14 3.27 0.64
CA PRO A 49 -9.91 4.36 0.07
C PRO A 49 -9.59 5.70 0.74
N GLU A 50 -9.73 6.80 -0.01
CA GLU A 50 -9.64 8.14 0.59
C GLU A 50 -10.69 8.31 1.69
N LYS A 51 -10.34 9.10 2.71
CA LYS A 51 -11.31 9.50 3.72
C LYS A 51 -12.46 10.23 3.04
N TYR A 52 -13.68 9.87 3.40
CA TYR A 52 -14.88 10.54 2.90
C TYR A 52 -14.82 12.05 3.18
N LYS A 53 -15.28 12.85 2.21
CA LYS A 53 -15.42 14.30 2.39
C LYS A 53 -16.68 14.55 3.22
N VAL A 54 -16.52 15.14 4.40
CA VAL A 54 -17.65 15.59 5.21
C VAL A 54 -18.35 16.70 4.42
N GLY A 55 -19.63 16.50 4.08
CA GLY A 55 -20.43 17.54 3.46
C GLY A 55 -20.57 18.74 4.41
N LYS A 56 -20.55 19.96 3.88
CA LYS A 56 -20.92 21.13 4.69
C LYS A 56 -22.40 20.95 5.10
N PRO A 57 -22.75 20.96 6.40
CA PRO A 57 -24.16 20.98 6.78
C PRO A 57 -24.75 22.28 6.23
N PHE A 58 -25.80 22.12 5.42
CA PHE A 58 -26.69 23.14 4.85
C PHE A 58 -26.27 24.59 5.09
N VAL A 59 -25.86 25.28 4.02
CA VAL A 59 -25.80 26.75 3.98
C VAL A 59 -27.11 27.27 3.40
#